data_AF-A0A2G5BD05-F1
#
_entry.id   AF-A0A2G5BD05-F1
#
_cell.length_a   1.000
_cell.length_b   1.000
_cell.length_c   1.000
_cell.angle_alpha   90.00
_cell.angle_beta   90.00
_cell.angle_gamma   90.00
#
_symmetry.space_group_name_H-M   'P 1'
#
loop_
_entity.id
_entity.type
_entity.pdbx_description
1 polymer ?
#
loop_
_entity_poly.entity_id
_entity_poly.type
_entity_poly.pdbx_seq_one_letter_code
_entity_poly.pdbx_strand_id
1 'polypeptide(L)'
;WDTTLDYEDPASSPILRDDTLGGNGQGPNSCLPNGVQGGWEIGFPNRHCLRREFNNGDSIEPWIPAEVISSYIQSDDNLSLFREHIEYGIHGAVHLGLGGDDSTRYAPVDLFFFMHHANIDRLWWLWQNNQHDPLDYSG
;
A
#
# COMPACT_ATOMS: atom_id res chain seq x y z
N TRP A 1 -2.02 6.96 -4.97
CA TRP A 1 -1.36 6.24 -6.08
C TRP A 1 -2.26 5.08 -6.43
N ASP A 2 -2.74 5.01 -7.68
CA ASP A 2 -3.70 3.97 -8.06
C ASP A 2 -2.98 2.62 -8.23
N THR A 3 -3.02 1.81 -7.18
CA THR A 3 -2.32 0.52 -7.10
C THR A 3 -2.85 -0.50 -8.12
N THR A 4 -4.05 -0.28 -8.65
CA THR A 4 -4.66 -1.20 -9.62
C THR A 4 -4.01 -1.13 -11.00
N LEU A 5 -3.27 -0.07 -11.30
CA LEU A 5 -2.56 0.09 -12.57
C LEU A 5 -1.25 -0.72 -12.62
N ASP A 6 -0.64 -0.94 -11.47
CA ASP A 6 0.67 -1.58 -11.35
C ASP A 6 0.57 -3.03 -10.84
N TYR A 7 -0.62 -3.62 -10.86
CA TYR A 7 -0.90 -4.88 -10.13
C TYR A 7 -0.11 -6.10 -10.61
N GLU A 8 0.31 -6.13 -11.88
CA GLU A 8 1.07 -7.25 -12.47
C GLU A 8 2.56 -7.20 -12.13
N ASP A 9 3.12 -5.99 -12.01
CA ASP A 9 4.53 -5.75 -11.66
C ASP A 9 4.64 -4.50 -10.78
N PRO A 10 4.30 -4.61 -9.50
CA PRO A 10 4.24 -3.44 -8.64
C PRO A 10 5.58 -2.75 -8.43
N ALA A 11 6.67 -3.51 -8.41
CA ALA A 11 8.03 -2.99 -8.23
C ALA A 11 8.44 -2.05 -9.38
N SER A 12 7.87 -2.23 -10.58
CA SER A 12 8.10 -1.36 -11.74
C SER A 12 7.36 -0.02 -11.67
N SER A 13 6.48 0.18 -10.68
CA SER A 13 5.65 1.37 -10.55
C SER A 13 6.49 2.65 -10.59
N PRO A 14 6.02 3.70 -11.30
CA PRO A 14 6.70 4.99 -11.32
C PRO A 14 6.97 5.60 -9.93
N ILE A 15 6.21 5.21 -8.91
CA ILE A 15 6.39 5.72 -7.55
C ILE A 15 7.53 5.06 -6.78
N LEU A 16 7.99 3.87 -7.22
CA LEU A 16 9.06 3.10 -6.59
C LEU A 16 10.41 3.26 -7.30
N ARG A 17 10.56 4.28 -8.16
CA ARG A 17 11.82 4.60 -8.82
C ARG A 17 12.76 5.35 -7.89
N ASP A 18 14.05 5.24 -8.17
CA ASP A 18 15.14 5.89 -7.44
C ASP A 18 15.00 7.42 -7.30
N ASP A 19 14.35 8.09 -8.26
CA ASP A 19 14.10 9.54 -8.30
C ASP A 19 12.75 9.95 -7.70
N THR A 20 11.98 9.00 -7.19
CA THR A 20 10.64 9.20 -6.59
C THR A 20 10.63 8.77 -5.12
N LEU A 21 9.80 7.80 -4.70
CA LEU A 21 9.80 7.33 -3.30
C LEU A 21 10.86 6.25 -3.04
N GLY A 22 11.65 5.88 -4.04
CA GLY A 22 12.72 4.88 -3.93
C GLY A 22 12.20 3.45 -4.10
N GLY A 23 13.12 2.52 -4.33
CA GLY A 23 12.82 1.11 -4.61
C GLY A 23 12.93 0.21 -3.38
N ASN A 24 13.54 -0.96 -3.58
CA ASN A 24 13.79 -1.94 -2.53
C ASN A 24 14.92 -1.50 -1.58
N GLY A 25 14.91 -2.00 -0.35
CA GLY A 25 16.01 -1.83 0.59
C GLY A 25 17.25 -2.61 0.18
N GLN A 26 18.42 -2.14 0.61
CA GLN A 26 19.70 -2.75 0.29
C GLN A 26 20.51 -3.10 1.54
N GLY A 27 21.40 -4.10 1.38
CA GLY A 27 22.32 -4.55 2.41
C GLY A 27 21.64 -5.39 3.50
N PRO A 28 22.39 -5.77 4.54
CA PRO A 28 21.92 -6.71 5.56
C PRO A 28 20.79 -6.18 6.45
N ASN A 29 20.51 -4.88 6.39
CA ASN A 29 19.46 -4.22 7.16
C ASN A 29 18.30 -3.73 6.29
N SER A 30 18.31 -4.04 4.99
CA SER A 30 17.28 -3.64 4.02
C SER A 30 17.03 -2.13 4.02
N CYS A 31 18.09 -1.33 4.15
CA CYS A 31 17.96 0.13 4.24
C CYS A 31 17.58 0.72 2.89
N LEU A 32 16.59 1.63 2.87
CA LEU A 32 16.19 2.34 1.66
C LEU A 32 17.35 3.25 1.17
N PRO A 33 17.93 2.99 -0.02
CA PRO A 33 19.14 3.69 -0.45
C PRO A 33 18.85 4.96 -1.27
N ASN A 34 17.64 5.08 -1.84
CA ASN A 34 17.28 6.08 -2.83
C ASN A 34 15.86 6.61 -2.62
N GLY A 35 15.42 7.54 -3.48
CA GLY A 35 14.16 8.25 -3.34
C GLY A 35 14.19 9.37 -2.31
N VAL A 36 13.04 10.02 -2.12
CA VAL A 36 12.85 11.15 -1.20
C VAL A 36 13.28 10.84 0.24
N GLN A 37 13.12 9.58 0.68
CA GLN A 37 13.52 9.13 2.01
C GLN A 37 14.80 8.27 2.01
N GLY A 38 15.56 8.27 0.91
CA GLY A 38 16.82 7.55 0.81
C GLY A 38 17.78 7.94 1.93
N GLY A 39 18.27 6.96 2.68
CA GLY A 39 19.19 7.17 3.79
C GLY A 39 18.60 7.79 5.06
N TRP A 40 17.27 7.91 5.17
CA TRP A 40 16.64 8.43 6.39
C TRP A 40 16.83 7.49 7.57
N GLU A 41 16.98 8.06 8.76
CA GLU A 41 17.00 7.33 10.02
C GLU A 41 15.70 7.57 10.80
N ILE A 42 15.02 6.49 11.11
CA ILE A 42 13.79 6.45 11.90
C ILE A 42 14.18 6.29 13.38
N GLY A 43 13.68 7.20 14.23
CA GLY A 43 14.01 7.23 15.66
C GLY A 43 13.07 6.44 16.57
N PHE A 44 11.89 6.03 16.07
CA PHE A 44 10.83 5.38 16.85
C PHE A 44 10.37 4.09 16.16
N PRO A 45 10.05 3.01 16.89
CA PRO A 45 10.20 2.86 18.35
C PRO A 45 11.66 2.71 18.80
N ASN A 46 12.55 2.35 17.88
CA ASN A 46 14.00 2.25 18.08
C ASN A 46 14.70 2.91 16.90
N ARG A 47 15.98 3.27 17.04
CA ARG A 47 16.75 3.89 15.96
C ARG A 47 17.18 2.87 14.90
N HIS A 48 16.82 3.10 13.65
CA HIS A 48 17.19 2.30 12.47
C HIS A 48 17.14 3.15 11.19
N CYS A 49 17.70 2.67 10.08
CA CYS A 49 17.40 3.24 8.76
C CYS A 49 15.96 2.92 8.38
N LEU A 50 15.30 3.73 7.54
CA LEU A 50 14.03 3.34 6.91
C LEU A 50 14.25 2.06 6.09
N ARG A 51 13.38 1.07 6.25
CA ARG A 51 13.51 -0.24 5.60
C ARG A 51 12.37 -0.55 4.65
N ARG A 52 12.73 -1.11 3.50
CA ARG A 52 11.82 -1.84 2.61
C ARG A 52 12.42 -3.18 2.27
N GLU A 53 11.60 -4.20 2.16
CA GLU A 53 12.02 -5.56 1.88
C GLU A 53 10.94 -6.22 1.04
N PHE A 54 11.04 -6.04 -0.29
CA PHE A 54 10.02 -6.53 -1.19
C PHE A 54 9.81 -8.04 -1.03
N ASN A 55 8.55 -8.46 -1.05
CA ASN A 55 8.18 -9.83 -0.70
C ASN A 55 8.57 -10.90 -1.74
N ASN A 56 9.14 -10.51 -2.88
CA ASN A 56 9.63 -11.40 -3.93
C ASN A 56 11.04 -10.99 -4.42
N GLY A 57 11.98 -10.85 -3.48
CA GLY A 57 13.37 -10.49 -3.77
C GLY A 57 13.49 -9.02 -4.17
N ASP A 58 13.87 -8.75 -5.42
CA ASP A 58 13.90 -7.38 -6.00
C ASP A 58 12.59 -7.03 -6.72
N SER A 59 11.57 -7.88 -6.61
CA SER A 59 10.22 -7.68 -7.15
C SER A 59 9.17 -7.81 -6.05
N ILE A 60 7.93 -7.40 -6.36
CA ILE A 60 6.78 -7.53 -5.48
C ILE A 60 5.81 -8.52 -6.13
N GLU A 61 5.23 -9.43 -5.34
CA GLU A 61 4.19 -10.33 -5.82
C GLU A 61 2.99 -9.55 -6.41
N PRO A 62 2.40 -10.01 -7.53
CA PRO A 62 1.20 -9.41 -8.07
C PRO A 62 0.07 -9.37 -7.03
N TRP A 63 -0.75 -8.32 -7.08
CA TRP A 63 -1.91 -8.19 -6.20
C TRP A 63 -3.23 -8.16 -6.97
N ILE A 64 -4.30 -7.84 -6.26
CA ILE A 64 -5.67 -7.91 -6.77
C ILE A 64 -5.86 -6.97 -7.96
N PRO A 65 -6.38 -7.46 -9.11
CA PRO A 65 -6.56 -6.64 -10.30
C PRO A 65 -7.77 -5.70 -10.16
N ALA A 66 -7.83 -4.70 -11.05
CA ALA A 66 -8.85 -3.65 -11.03
C ALA A 66 -10.29 -4.19 -11.14
N GLU A 67 -10.51 -5.29 -11.84
CA GLU A 67 -11.83 -5.90 -12.04
C GLU A 67 -12.40 -6.44 -10.73
N VAL A 68 -11.55 -7.02 -9.88
CA VAL A 68 -11.97 -7.56 -8.59
C VAL A 68 -12.32 -6.42 -7.63
N ILE A 69 -11.50 -5.36 -7.57
CA ILE A 69 -11.83 -4.17 -6.76
C ILE A 69 -13.11 -3.49 -7.27
N SER A 70 -13.29 -3.42 -8.58
CA SER A 70 -14.51 -2.91 -9.20
C SER A 70 -15.73 -3.75 -8.85
N SER A 71 -15.56 -5.07 -8.66
CA SER A 71 -16.64 -5.95 -8.21
C SER A 71 -17.06 -5.63 -6.78
N TYR A 72 -16.12 -5.45 -5.85
CA TYR A 72 -16.41 -5.07 -4.46
C TYR A 72 -17.16 -3.74 -4.37
N ILE A 73 -16.72 -2.74 -5.13
CA ILE A 73 -17.40 -1.43 -5.23
C ILE A 73 -18.87 -1.61 -5.66
N GLN A 74 -19.16 -2.58 -6.50
CA GLN A 74 -20.49 -2.84 -7.05
C GLN A 74 -21.37 -3.76 -6.22
N SER A 75 -20.80 -4.75 -5.53
CA SER A 75 -21.56 -5.82 -4.89
C SER A 75 -21.60 -5.78 -3.38
N ASP A 76 -20.70 -5.04 -2.73
CA ASP A 76 -20.64 -5.05 -1.27
C ASP A 76 -21.69 -4.10 -0.70
N ASP A 77 -22.78 -4.66 -0.19
CA ASP A 77 -23.97 -3.91 0.21
C ASP A 77 -23.83 -3.08 1.51
N ASN A 78 -22.73 -3.26 2.26
CA ASN A 78 -22.48 -2.55 3.51
C ASN A 78 -20.98 -2.35 3.75
N LEU A 79 -20.67 -1.38 4.61
CA LEU A 79 -19.29 -1.02 4.95
C LEU A 79 -18.52 -2.19 5.56
N SER A 80 -19.16 -3.02 6.38
CA SER A 80 -18.50 -4.15 7.03
C SER A 80 -17.92 -5.16 6.01
N LEU A 81 -18.67 -5.48 4.95
CA LEU A 81 -18.18 -6.34 3.87
C LEU A 81 -17.11 -5.63 3.03
N PHE A 82 -17.38 -4.39 2.62
CA PHE A 82 -16.45 -3.64 1.79
C PHE A 82 -15.10 -3.43 2.47
N ARG A 83 -15.10 -3.05 3.76
CA ARG A 83 -13.87 -2.85 4.53
C ARG A 83 -13.10 -4.17 4.64
N GLU A 84 -13.78 -5.30 4.87
CA GLU A 84 -13.13 -6.60 5.02
C GLU A 84 -12.40 -6.99 3.73
N HIS A 85 -13.06 -6.86 2.57
CA HIS A 85 -12.44 -7.14 1.28
C HIS A 85 -11.28 -6.20 0.94
N ILE A 86 -11.39 -4.90 1.23
CA ILE A 86 -10.30 -3.95 0.99
C ILE A 86 -9.13 -4.19 1.96
N GLU A 87 -9.41 -4.34 3.25
CA GLU A 87 -8.43 -4.47 4.35
C GLU A 87 -7.54 -5.70 4.18
N TYR A 88 -8.16 -6.87 3.94
CA TYR A 88 -7.44 -8.13 3.72
C TYR A 88 -7.03 -8.35 2.27
N GLY A 89 -7.56 -7.54 1.35
CA GLY A 89 -7.18 -7.56 -0.05
C GLY A 89 -6.06 -6.57 -0.35
N ILE A 90 -6.39 -5.55 -1.16
CA ILE A 90 -5.39 -4.62 -1.72
C ILE A 90 -4.64 -3.82 -0.65
N HIS A 91 -5.28 -3.47 0.47
CA HIS A 91 -4.62 -2.75 1.55
C HIS A 91 -3.48 -3.58 2.16
N GLY A 92 -3.77 -4.82 2.56
CA GLY A 92 -2.78 -5.73 3.13
C GLY A 92 -1.72 -6.16 2.12
N ALA A 93 -2.12 -6.46 0.88
CA ALA A 93 -1.20 -6.91 -0.16
C ALA A 93 -0.11 -5.87 -0.46
N VAL A 94 -0.46 -4.58 -0.48
CA VAL A 94 0.50 -3.50 -0.72
C VAL A 94 1.49 -3.35 0.44
N HIS A 95 0.99 -3.32 1.69
CA HIS A 95 1.84 -3.21 2.87
C HIS A 95 2.81 -4.39 3.02
N LEU A 96 2.30 -5.61 2.81
CA LEU A 96 3.10 -6.82 2.84
C LEU A 96 4.05 -6.90 1.63
N GLY A 97 3.65 -6.34 0.49
CA GLY A 97 4.43 -6.28 -0.74
C GLY A 97 5.69 -5.44 -0.60
N LEU A 98 5.59 -4.25 0.01
CA LEU A 98 6.74 -3.40 0.29
C LEU A 98 7.65 -3.96 1.40
N GLY A 99 7.07 -4.63 2.37
CA GLY A 99 7.80 -5.21 3.50
C GLY A 99 8.51 -4.17 4.36
N GLY A 100 9.54 -4.59 5.08
CA GLY A 100 10.29 -3.69 5.97
C GLY A 100 9.38 -3.01 7.00
N ASP A 101 9.53 -1.69 7.16
CA ASP A 101 8.72 -0.92 8.11
C ASP A 101 7.24 -0.86 7.70
N ASP A 102 6.95 -0.94 6.40
CA ASP A 102 5.61 -0.86 5.81
C ASP A 102 4.73 -2.08 6.12
N SER A 103 5.35 -3.23 6.45
CA SER A 103 4.64 -4.43 6.92
C SER A 103 4.33 -4.44 8.41
N THR A 104 4.62 -3.34 9.12
CA THR A 104 4.43 -3.23 10.57
C THR A 104 3.42 -2.16 10.94
N ARG A 105 3.06 -2.07 12.23
CA ARG A 105 2.27 -0.95 12.77
C ARG A 105 2.93 0.43 12.62
N TYR A 106 4.18 0.48 12.19
CA TYR A 106 4.95 1.70 11.99
C TYR A 106 5.06 2.10 10.51
N ALA A 107 4.29 1.48 9.61
CA ALA A 107 4.22 1.84 8.19
C ALA A 107 4.17 3.35 7.90
N PRO A 108 3.49 4.21 8.71
CA PRO A 108 3.48 5.66 8.48
C PRO A 108 4.84 6.37 8.54
N VAL A 109 5.94 5.70 8.93
CA VAL A 109 7.30 6.25 8.82
C VAL A 109 7.78 6.35 7.37
N ASP A 110 7.18 5.58 6.47
CA ASP A 110 7.38 5.67 5.02
C ASP A 110 6.32 6.61 4.40
N LEU A 111 6.74 7.58 3.60
CA LEU A 111 5.86 8.52 2.89
C LEU A 111 4.95 7.80 1.89
N PHE A 112 5.34 6.61 1.44
CA PHE A 112 4.51 5.73 0.63
C PHE A 112 3.17 5.42 1.29
N PHE A 113 3.14 5.28 2.62
CA PHE A 113 1.92 5.03 3.41
C PHE A 113 0.79 5.99 3.02
N PHE A 114 1.09 7.29 2.92
CA PHE A 114 0.08 8.30 2.62
C PHE A 114 -0.42 8.20 1.18
N MET A 115 0.43 7.81 0.24
CA MET A 115 0.05 7.63 -1.16
C MET A 115 -0.82 6.39 -1.37
N HIS A 116 -0.55 5.32 -0.62
CA HIS A 116 -1.38 4.13 -0.55
C HIS A 116 -2.74 4.45 0.08
N HIS A 117 -2.77 5.05 1.27
CA HIS A 117 -4.02 5.36 1.96
C HIS A 117 -4.86 6.42 1.26
N ALA A 118 -4.27 7.35 0.50
CA ALA A 118 -5.04 8.24 -0.37
C ALA A 118 -5.79 7.47 -1.47
N ASN A 119 -5.26 6.32 -1.93
CA ASN A 119 -5.99 5.45 -2.86
C ASN A 119 -7.05 4.63 -2.14
N ILE A 120 -6.78 4.12 -0.94
CA ILE A 120 -7.79 3.44 -0.11
C ILE A 120 -8.99 4.36 0.15
N ASP A 121 -8.73 5.61 0.52
CA ASP A 121 -9.76 6.64 0.69
C ASP A 121 -10.55 6.89 -0.61
N ARG A 122 -9.85 6.99 -1.76
CA ARG A 122 -10.50 7.08 -3.07
C ARG A 122 -11.41 5.88 -3.36
N LEU A 123 -10.98 4.65 -3.05
CA LEU A 123 -11.79 3.44 -3.27
C LEU A 123 -13.04 3.45 -2.38
N TRP A 124 -12.89 3.85 -1.13
CA TRP A 124 -14.02 4.03 -0.21
C TRP A 124 -15.01 5.08 -0.72
N TRP A 125 -14.51 6.23 -1.19
CA TRP A 125 -15.34 7.26 -1.79
C TRP A 125 -16.08 6.74 -3.05
N LEU A 126 -15.42 5.96 -3.91
CA LEU A 126 -16.08 5.36 -5.08
C LEU A 126 -17.21 4.40 -4.67
N TRP A 127 -16.98 3.58 -3.64
CA TRP A 127 -18.01 2.72 -3.07
C TRP A 127 -19.20 3.56 -2.55
N GLN A 128 -18.98 4.57 -1.71
CA GLN A 128 -20.06 5.43 -1.21
C GLN A 128 -20.90 6.07 -2.33
N ASN A 129 -20.29 6.41 -3.47
CA ASN A 129 -20.99 7.01 -4.60
C ASN A 129 -21.70 6.00 -5.50
N ASN A 130 -21.52 4.70 -5.27
CA ASN A 130 -22.13 3.64 -6.07
C ASN A 130 -23.45 3.13 -5.48
N GLN A 131 -24.37 4.05 -5.16
CA GLN A 131 -25.72 3.77 -4.63
C GLN A 131 -25.75 3.07 -3.26
N HIS A 132 -24.64 3.10 -2.51
CA HIS A 132 -24.56 2.62 -1.13
C HIS A 132 -24.98 3.72 -0.14
N ASP A 133 -25.31 3.35 1.11
CA ASP A 133 -25.62 4.34 2.14
C ASP A 133 -24.34 5.07 2.58
N PRO A 134 -24.18 6.38 2.29
CA PRO A 134 -22.99 7.12 2.66
C PRO A 134 -22.85 7.33 4.17
N LEU A 135 -23.88 7.01 4.95
CA LEU A 135 -23.90 7.05 6.41
C LEU A 135 -23.79 5.66 7.04
N ASP A 136 -23.50 4.63 6.26
CA ASP A 136 -23.15 3.32 6.81
C ASP A 136 -21.75 3.37 7.41
N TYR A 137 -21.71 3.15 8.73
CA TYR A 137 -20.48 3.02 9.53
C TYR A 137 -20.41 1.66 10.23
N SER A 138 -21.05 0.64 9.65
CA SER A 138 -21.06 -0.72 10.19
C SER A 138 -19.66 -1.32 10.28
N GLY A 139 -19.39 -2.03 11.38
CA GLY A 139 -18.08 -2.60 11.70
C GLY A 139 -18.10 -3.57 12.86
#